data_AF-A0A0X8V2B9-F1
#
_entry.id   AF-A0A0X8V2B9-F1
#
_cell.length_a   1.000
_cell.length_b   1.000
_cell.length_c   1.000
_cell.angle_alpha   90.00
_cell.angle_beta   90.00
_cell.angle_gamma   90.00
#
_symmetry.space_group_name_H-M   'P 1'
#
loop_
_entity.id
_entity.type
_entity.pdbx_description
1 polymer ?
#
loop_
_entity_poly.entity_id
_entity_poly.type
_entity_poly.pdbx_seq_one_letter_code
_entity_poly.pdbx_strand_id
1 'polypeptide(L)'
;MRNTCQRCNYSWSARSETPTRCPNCKSTRWNRRVIRDKCLRCNAEWIQRGEEQPKYCPVCHSTMWNYEKKVYTCPKCGRTRALRSNSRNGLCPYCDMYVERRQTHDDPLPENLAGIKNLLHLWGNGKGLALYYICNGHNKAFLLDHGKYVGEINIESFFKTQGQRFSERDIRDGAQYNSVFSLAAESILSSSQTPEQKIDSISKLYRIPVLDARIIEMAESGIGSLPISLKLDIPYDKVREVLENLPQLKSQTEEQRYVKNSGYRTR
;
A
#
# COMPACT_ATOMS: atom_id res chain seq x y z
N MET A 1 -27.24 0.57 -68.93
CA MET A 1 -27.54 0.61 -67.48
C MET A 1 -26.69 1.69 -66.82
N ARG A 2 -27.26 2.55 -65.97
CA ARG A 2 -26.49 3.51 -65.18
C ARG A 2 -26.04 2.84 -63.88
N ASN A 3 -24.75 2.88 -63.61
CA ASN A 3 -24.15 2.39 -62.37
C ASN A 3 -23.94 3.56 -61.42
N THR A 4 -24.24 3.38 -60.14
CA THR A 4 -24.00 4.39 -59.09
C THR A 4 -23.09 3.79 -58.03
N CYS A 5 -22.01 4.50 -57.70
CA CYS A 5 -21.09 4.07 -56.66
C CYS A 5 -21.69 4.36 -55.29
N GLN A 6 -21.94 3.32 -54.50
CA GLN A 6 -22.47 3.47 -53.15
C GLN A 6 -21.48 4.14 -52.18
N ARG A 7 -20.19 4.27 -52.54
CA ARG A 7 -19.16 4.91 -51.70
C ARG A 7 -19.01 6.42 -51.91
N CYS A 8 -19.06 6.88 -53.16
CA CYS A 8 -18.88 8.30 -53.50
C CYS A 8 -20.09 8.91 -54.21
N ASN A 9 -21.19 8.16 -54.36
CA ASN A 9 -22.42 8.54 -55.05
C ASN A 9 -22.25 8.97 -56.52
N TYR A 10 -21.07 8.74 -57.11
CA TYR A 10 -20.84 9.03 -58.53
C TYR A 10 -21.61 8.05 -59.42
N SER A 11 -22.34 8.58 -60.41
CA SER A 11 -23.07 7.79 -61.39
C SER A 11 -22.38 7.82 -62.76
N TRP A 12 -22.32 6.68 -63.45
CA TRP A 12 -21.76 6.58 -64.79
C TRP A 12 -22.44 5.51 -65.64
N SER A 13 -22.33 5.67 -66.95
CA SER A 13 -22.68 4.62 -67.92
C SER A 13 -21.44 3.77 -68.17
N ALA A 14 -21.44 2.51 -67.72
CA ALA A 14 -20.31 1.61 -67.95
C ALA A 14 -20.29 1.11 -69.40
N ARG A 15 -19.09 0.94 -69.97
CA ARG A 15 -18.88 0.30 -71.29
C ARG A 15 -18.95 -1.23 -71.22
N SER A 16 -18.86 -1.80 -70.01
CA SER A 16 -18.93 -3.23 -69.71
C SER A 16 -20.10 -3.49 -68.76
N GLU A 17 -20.72 -4.66 -68.87
CA GLU A 17 -21.81 -5.09 -68.00
C GLU A 17 -21.40 -5.18 -66.52
N THR A 18 -20.13 -5.54 -66.24
CA THR A 18 -19.60 -5.76 -64.88
C THR A 18 -18.36 -4.90 -64.62
N PRO A 19 -18.50 -3.57 -64.40
CA PRO A 19 -17.36 -2.71 -64.16
C PRO A 19 -16.65 -3.10 -62.87
N THR A 20 -15.33 -3.26 -62.93
CA THR A 20 -14.52 -3.75 -61.79
C THR A 20 -14.20 -2.66 -60.77
N ARG A 21 -14.25 -1.38 -61.14
CA ARG A 21 -13.90 -0.23 -60.29
C ARG A 21 -14.77 0.99 -60.57
N CYS A 22 -15.04 1.79 -59.53
CA CYS A 22 -15.62 3.12 -59.71
C CYS A 22 -14.60 4.03 -60.44
N PRO A 23 -14.99 4.74 -61.50
CA PRO A 23 -14.08 5.64 -62.22
C PRO A 23 -13.65 6.85 -61.38
N ASN A 24 -14.48 7.30 -60.43
CA ASN A 24 -14.19 8.44 -59.57
C ASN A 24 -13.28 8.05 -58.38
N CYS A 25 -13.77 7.22 -57.45
CA CYS A 25 -13.01 6.87 -56.24
C CYS A 25 -12.10 5.63 -56.36
N LYS A 26 -12.03 5.02 -57.56
CA LYS A 26 -11.25 3.80 -57.86
C LYS A 26 -11.58 2.57 -57.02
N SER A 27 -12.66 2.61 -56.23
CA SER A 27 -13.05 1.48 -55.38
C SER A 27 -13.52 0.28 -56.21
N THR A 28 -12.99 -0.90 -55.90
CA THR A 28 -13.43 -2.19 -56.44
C THR A 28 -14.76 -2.67 -55.84
N ARG A 29 -15.23 -2.05 -54.76
CA ARG A 29 -16.45 -2.41 -54.03
C ARG A 29 -17.52 -1.32 -54.20
N TRP A 30 -17.63 -0.77 -55.40
CA TRP A 30 -18.47 0.38 -55.71
C TRP A 30 -19.97 0.06 -55.64
N ASN A 31 -20.36 -1.19 -55.84
CA ASN A 31 -21.72 -1.69 -55.81
C ASN A 31 -22.13 -2.32 -54.46
N ARG A 32 -21.22 -2.35 -53.47
CA ARG A 32 -21.48 -2.92 -52.15
C ARG A 32 -21.88 -1.84 -51.15
N ARG A 33 -22.76 -2.21 -50.21
CA ARG A 33 -23.23 -1.33 -49.14
C ARG A 33 -22.07 -0.75 -48.34
N VAL A 34 -22.13 0.54 -48.08
CA VAL A 34 -21.17 1.22 -47.20
C VAL A 34 -21.56 0.93 -45.76
N ILE A 35 -20.70 0.21 -45.06
CA ILE A 35 -20.79 0.03 -43.61
C ILE A 35 -19.90 1.09 -42.96
N ARG A 36 -20.51 1.92 -42.12
CA ARG A 36 -19.81 2.95 -41.33
C ARG A 36 -19.78 2.49 -39.88
N ASP A 37 -18.58 2.46 -39.31
CA ASP A 37 -18.39 2.18 -37.89
C ASP A 37 -17.95 3.44 -37.16
N LYS A 38 -18.20 3.45 -35.86
CA LYS A 38 -17.74 4.47 -34.93
C LYS A 38 -17.08 3.81 -33.72
N CYS A 39 -15.92 4.32 -33.32
CA CYS A 39 -15.30 3.90 -32.08
C CYS A 39 -15.92 4.62 -30.89
N LEU A 40 -16.55 3.88 -29.97
CA LEU A 40 -17.10 4.39 -28.70
C LEU A 40 -16.02 4.77 -27.67
N ARG A 41 -14.73 4.65 -28.02
CA ARG A 41 -13.59 5.05 -27.17
C ARG A 41 -12.95 6.36 -27.60
N CYS A 42 -12.68 6.55 -28.89
CA CYS A 42 -12.05 7.77 -29.41
C CYS A 42 -12.98 8.61 -30.31
N ASN A 43 -14.22 8.17 -30.53
CA ASN A 43 -15.21 8.80 -31.42
C ASN A 43 -14.83 8.87 -32.91
N ALA A 44 -13.74 8.21 -33.33
CA ALA A 44 -13.38 8.14 -34.74
C ALA A 44 -14.43 7.35 -35.55
N GLU A 45 -14.71 7.80 -36.76
CA GLU A 45 -15.62 7.16 -37.70
C GLU A 45 -14.84 6.70 -38.94
N TRP A 46 -15.16 5.51 -39.46
CA TRP A 46 -14.51 4.99 -40.67
C TRP A 46 -15.46 4.15 -41.51
N ILE A 47 -15.09 3.99 -42.78
CA ILE A 47 -15.78 3.09 -43.72
C ILE A 47 -15.07 1.74 -43.70
N GLN A 48 -15.81 0.66 -43.44
CA GLN A 48 -15.24 -0.68 -43.46
C GLN A 48 -14.70 -1.05 -44.85
N ARG A 49 -13.56 -1.76 -44.85
CA ARG A 49 -12.99 -2.34 -46.06
C ARG A 49 -13.59 -3.71 -46.37
N GLY A 50 -13.96 -4.46 -45.33
CA GLY A 50 -14.53 -5.81 -45.38
C GLY A 50 -16.03 -5.85 -45.05
N GLU A 51 -16.61 -7.05 -45.04
CA GLU A 51 -17.92 -7.33 -44.44
C GLU A 51 -17.79 -7.71 -42.96
N GLU A 52 -16.61 -8.21 -42.56
CA GLU A 52 -16.29 -8.50 -41.17
C GLU A 52 -15.97 -7.22 -40.39
N GLN A 53 -16.43 -7.18 -39.13
CA GLN A 53 -16.10 -6.12 -38.20
C GLN A 53 -14.59 -6.11 -37.90
N PRO A 54 -13.95 -4.92 -37.83
CA PRO A 54 -12.53 -4.84 -37.51
C PRO A 54 -12.26 -5.32 -36.08
N LYS A 55 -11.15 -6.04 -35.89
CA LYS A 55 -10.70 -6.47 -34.54
C LYS A 55 -10.25 -5.30 -33.66
N TYR A 56 -9.81 -4.19 -34.27
CA TYR A 56 -9.26 -3.03 -33.57
C TYR A 56 -9.74 -1.72 -34.21
N CYS A 57 -9.86 -0.66 -33.42
CA CYS A 57 -10.05 0.68 -33.98
C CYS A 57 -8.83 1.09 -34.82
N PRO A 58 -9.00 1.61 -36.05
CA PRO A 58 -7.89 2.04 -36.90
C PRO A 58 -7.16 3.29 -36.39
N VAL A 59 -7.75 4.03 -35.44
CA VAL A 59 -7.18 5.28 -34.90
C VAL A 59 -6.55 5.05 -33.52
N CYS A 60 -7.28 4.44 -32.58
CA CYS A 60 -6.79 4.25 -31.20
C CYS A 60 -6.30 2.83 -30.89
N HIS A 61 -6.34 1.92 -31.87
CA HIS A 61 -5.95 0.51 -31.73
C HIS A 61 -6.66 -0.27 -30.62
N SER A 62 -7.78 0.24 -30.09
CA SER A 62 -8.56 -0.46 -29.06
C SER A 62 -9.26 -1.70 -29.63
N THR A 63 -9.11 -2.84 -28.96
CA THR A 63 -9.86 -4.09 -29.20
C THR A 63 -11.34 -3.98 -28.83
N MET A 64 -11.70 -3.01 -27.98
CA MET A 64 -13.06 -2.81 -27.47
C MET A 64 -13.68 -1.52 -28.02
N TRP A 65 -13.43 -1.25 -29.30
CA TRP A 65 -13.85 -0.02 -29.95
C TRP A 65 -15.37 0.11 -30.07
N ASN A 66 -16.08 -1.01 -30.08
CA ASN A 66 -17.53 -1.13 -30.16
C ASN A 66 -18.22 -1.20 -28.78
N TYR A 67 -17.48 -1.02 -27.68
CA TYR A 67 -18.02 -0.97 -26.32
C TYR A 67 -17.78 0.40 -25.70
N GLU A 68 -18.80 0.94 -25.04
CA GLU A 68 -18.70 2.19 -24.29
C GLU A 68 -17.60 2.14 -23.23
N LYS A 69 -17.02 3.31 -22.93
CA LYS A 69 -16.11 3.44 -21.79
C LYS A 69 -16.87 3.17 -20.51
N LYS A 70 -16.52 2.10 -19.80
CA LYS A 70 -16.95 1.92 -18.42
C LYS A 70 -16.38 3.06 -17.58
N VAL A 71 -17.25 3.73 -16.84
CA VAL A 71 -16.89 4.80 -15.93
C VAL A 71 -17.03 4.29 -14.50
N TYR A 72 -16.06 4.57 -13.66
CA TYR A 72 -16.08 4.23 -12.24
C TYR A 72 -16.04 5.52 -11.42
N THR A 73 -17.02 5.66 -10.53
CA THR A 73 -17.05 6.71 -9.51
C THR A 73 -16.64 6.10 -8.19
N CYS A 74 -15.61 6.66 -7.57
CA CYS A 74 -15.13 6.19 -6.28
C CYS A 74 -16.17 6.52 -5.17
N PRO A 75 -16.64 5.54 -4.39
CA PRO A 75 -17.59 5.80 -3.31
C PRO A 75 -16.95 6.58 -2.15
N LYS A 76 -15.62 6.53 -1.97
CA LYS A 76 -14.91 7.24 -0.90
C LYS A 76 -14.70 8.72 -1.18
N CYS A 77 -14.27 9.09 -2.39
CA CYS A 77 -13.91 10.47 -2.73
C CYS A 77 -14.76 11.12 -3.82
N GLY A 78 -15.75 10.40 -4.37
CA GLY A 78 -16.64 10.90 -5.43
C GLY A 78 -15.99 11.12 -6.79
N ARG A 79 -14.67 10.93 -6.95
CA ARG A 79 -14.00 11.13 -8.24
C ARG A 79 -14.41 10.08 -9.26
N THR A 80 -14.68 10.53 -10.46
CA THR A 80 -15.09 9.72 -11.61
C THR A 80 -13.95 9.54 -12.60
N ARG A 81 -13.73 8.32 -13.09
CA ARG A 81 -12.71 8.03 -14.12
C ARG A 81 -13.19 7.01 -15.15
N ALA A 82 -12.70 7.13 -16.38
CA ALA A 82 -12.87 6.09 -17.38
C ALA A 82 -11.93 4.91 -17.09
N LEU A 83 -12.48 3.69 -17.03
CA LEU A 83 -11.72 2.46 -16.87
C LEU A 83 -11.10 2.02 -18.21
N ARG A 84 -9.86 1.52 -18.17
CA ARG A 84 -9.28 0.82 -19.33
C ARG A 84 -9.99 -0.53 -19.49
N SER A 85 -9.93 -1.10 -20.68
CA SER A 85 -10.58 -2.37 -21.05
C SER A 85 -10.31 -3.51 -20.07
N ASN A 86 -9.11 -3.55 -19.46
CA ASN A 86 -8.70 -4.57 -18.49
C ASN A 86 -8.57 -4.03 -17.05
N SER A 87 -9.02 -2.81 -16.79
CA SER A 87 -9.02 -2.31 -15.41
C SER A 87 -10.08 -3.03 -14.61
N ARG A 88 -9.67 -3.74 -13.56
CA ARG A 88 -10.61 -4.30 -12.56
C ARG A 88 -11.47 -3.17 -12.00
N ASN A 89 -12.77 -3.41 -11.92
CA ASN A 89 -13.70 -2.52 -11.21
C ASN A 89 -13.27 -2.42 -9.74
N GLY A 90 -13.32 -1.22 -9.16
CA GLY A 90 -13.31 -1.07 -7.70
C GLY A 90 -12.07 -0.46 -7.06
N LEU A 91 -11.04 -0.03 -7.80
CA LEU A 91 -9.87 0.62 -7.20
C LEU A 91 -9.79 2.09 -7.61
N CYS A 92 -9.77 3.00 -6.63
CA CYS A 92 -9.50 4.41 -6.88
C CYS A 92 -7.98 4.65 -6.78
N PRO A 93 -7.31 5.22 -7.80
CA PRO A 93 -5.86 5.43 -7.74
C PRO A 93 -5.46 6.47 -6.68
N TYR A 94 -6.41 7.27 -6.20
CA TYR A 94 -6.19 8.26 -5.15
C TYR A 94 -6.56 7.74 -3.75
N CYS A 95 -7.60 6.90 -3.62
CA CYS A 95 -8.01 6.37 -2.31
C CYS A 95 -7.43 4.99 -1.98
N ASP A 96 -7.15 4.19 -3.02
CA ASP A 96 -6.66 2.81 -2.98
C ASP A 96 -5.35 2.67 -3.77
N MET A 97 -4.50 3.71 -3.77
CA MET A 97 -3.12 3.54 -4.21
C MET A 97 -2.46 2.50 -3.27
N TYR A 98 -2.33 1.27 -3.75
CA TYR A 98 -1.74 0.09 -3.10
C TYR A 98 -2.51 -0.54 -1.92
N VAL A 99 -3.63 -1.23 -2.21
CA VAL A 99 -4.06 -2.38 -1.39
C VAL A 99 -4.28 -3.61 -2.28
N GLU A 100 -3.23 -4.06 -2.95
CA GLU A 100 -3.14 -5.50 -3.23
C GLU A 100 -2.53 -6.17 -2.01
N ARG A 101 -3.38 -6.63 -1.10
CA ARG A 101 -3.25 -7.94 -0.48
C ARG A 101 -4.59 -8.32 0.12
N ARG A 102 -5.15 -9.42 -0.39
CA ARG A 102 -6.29 -10.15 0.16
C ARG A 102 -6.20 -10.16 1.69
N GLN A 103 -7.13 -9.47 2.34
CA GLN A 103 -7.54 -9.79 3.70
C GLN A 103 -8.65 -10.82 3.55
N THR A 104 -8.25 -12.08 3.62
CA THR A 104 -9.13 -13.20 3.96
C THR A 104 -8.79 -13.55 5.39
N HIS A 105 -9.40 -12.85 6.34
CA HIS A 105 -9.63 -13.29 7.72
C HIS A 105 -10.48 -12.19 8.37
N ASP A 106 -11.79 -12.37 8.28
CA ASP A 106 -12.80 -11.55 8.96
C ASP A 106 -12.84 -11.95 10.43
N ASP A 107 -11.81 -11.61 11.19
CA ASP A 107 -11.98 -11.45 12.64
C ASP A 107 -12.46 -10.02 12.88
N PRO A 108 -13.59 -9.80 13.58
CA PRO A 108 -14.06 -8.47 13.88
C PRO A 108 -13.01 -7.74 14.72
N LEU A 109 -12.39 -6.72 14.12
CA LEU A 109 -11.45 -5.86 14.81
C LEU A 109 -12.17 -5.20 16.00
N PRO A 110 -11.51 -5.07 17.16
CA PRO A 110 -12.00 -4.25 18.26
C PRO A 110 -12.39 -2.83 17.78
N GLU A 111 -13.49 -2.28 18.29
CA GLU A 111 -14.04 -0.98 17.85
C GLU A 111 -13.00 0.16 17.90
N ASN A 112 -12.07 0.10 18.86
CA ASN A 112 -10.99 1.07 19.02
C ASN A 112 -9.86 0.97 17.97
N LEU A 113 -9.89 -0.03 17.08
CA LEU A 113 -8.90 -0.22 16.00
C LEU A 113 -9.50 -0.05 14.60
N ALA A 114 -10.78 0.34 14.51
CA ALA A 114 -11.45 0.57 13.24
C ALA A 114 -10.73 1.65 12.40
N GLY A 115 -10.43 1.34 11.14
CA GLY A 115 -9.80 2.27 10.19
C GLY A 115 -8.27 2.21 10.11
N ILE A 116 -7.59 1.46 10.98
CA ILE A 116 -6.15 1.22 10.89
C ILE A 116 -5.86 0.28 9.71
N LYS A 117 -5.27 0.81 8.64
CA LYS A 117 -4.85 0.01 7.47
C LYS A 117 -3.65 -0.86 7.82
N ASN A 118 -3.56 -2.05 7.22
CA ASN A 118 -2.44 -3.00 7.34
C ASN A 118 -2.19 -3.53 8.76
N LEU A 119 -3.24 -3.58 9.57
CA LEU A 119 -3.24 -4.30 10.83
C LEU A 119 -3.31 -5.82 10.57
N LEU A 120 -2.37 -6.57 11.13
CA LEU A 120 -2.29 -8.02 11.01
C LEU A 120 -2.37 -8.63 12.40
N HIS A 121 -3.34 -9.51 12.62
CA HIS A 121 -3.40 -10.35 13.80
C HIS A 121 -2.31 -11.42 13.71
N LEU A 122 -1.40 -11.45 14.67
CA LEU A 122 -0.30 -12.43 14.70
C LEU A 122 -0.64 -13.64 15.57
N TRP A 123 -1.28 -13.41 16.70
CA TRP A 123 -1.45 -14.41 17.75
C TRP A 123 -2.51 -14.00 18.76
N GLY A 124 -3.22 -14.97 19.34
CA GLY A 124 -4.08 -14.75 20.50
C GLY A 124 -4.19 -16.01 21.36
N ASN A 125 -4.37 -15.82 22.67
CA ASN A 125 -4.48 -16.93 23.62
C ASN A 125 -5.92 -17.42 23.86
N GLY A 126 -6.91 -16.83 23.17
CA GLY A 126 -8.34 -17.13 23.36
C GLY A 126 -8.94 -16.59 24.67
N LYS A 127 -8.15 -15.97 25.55
CA LYS A 127 -8.57 -15.36 26.83
C LYS A 127 -8.56 -13.83 26.79
N GLY A 128 -8.68 -13.24 25.59
CA GLY A 128 -8.68 -11.79 25.38
C GLY A 128 -7.31 -11.16 25.15
N LEU A 129 -6.22 -11.91 25.28
CA LEU A 129 -4.88 -11.42 24.95
C LEU A 129 -4.59 -11.67 23.47
N ALA A 130 -4.23 -10.62 22.73
CA ALA A 130 -3.97 -10.69 21.29
C ALA A 130 -2.81 -9.78 20.87
N LEU A 131 -1.91 -10.33 20.06
CA LEU A 131 -0.75 -9.64 19.50
C LEU A 131 -1.05 -9.25 18.06
N TYR A 132 -0.85 -7.97 17.75
CA TYR A 132 -1.07 -7.41 16.43
C TYR A 132 0.18 -6.74 15.90
N TYR A 133 0.31 -6.68 14.58
CA TYR A 133 1.39 -6.03 13.87
C TYR A 133 0.85 -5.00 12.89
N ILE A 134 1.41 -3.80 12.90
CA ILE A 134 1.13 -2.80 11.86
C ILE A 134 2.30 -2.77 10.88
N CYS A 135 2.00 -3.07 9.62
CA CYS A 135 2.95 -2.90 8.52
C CYS A 135 3.00 -1.41 8.12
N ASN A 136 3.78 -0.64 8.88
CA ASN A 136 4.09 0.78 8.61
C ASN A 136 5.60 1.04 8.51
N GLY A 137 6.43 0.00 8.39
CA GLY A 137 7.89 0.12 8.29
C GLY A 137 8.64 0.29 9.61
N HIS A 138 7.93 0.37 10.75
CA HIS A 138 8.58 0.48 12.07
C HIS A 138 8.83 -0.87 12.76
N ASN A 139 8.40 -1.98 12.15
CA ASN A 139 8.54 -3.34 12.65
C ASN A 139 8.07 -3.52 14.11
N LYS A 140 6.98 -2.82 14.48
CA LYS A 140 6.39 -2.87 15.83
C LYS A 140 5.18 -3.80 15.87
N ALA A 141 5.14 -4.67 16.87
CA ALA A 141 3.97 -5.42 17.25
C ALA A 141 3.48 -4.93 18.62
N PHE A 142 2.17 -4.94 18.85
CA PHE A 142 1.56 -4.49 20.09
C PHE A 142 0.60 -5.53 20.63
N LEU A 143 0.54 -5.57 21.94
CA LEU A 143 -0.28 -6.50 22.70
C LEU A 143 -1.51 -5.78 23.21
N LEU A 144 -2.67 -6.39 22.99
CA LEU A 144 -3.94 -5.98 23.55
C LEU A 144 -4.42 -7.01 24.56
N ASP A 145 -4.94 -6.54 25.69
CA ASP A 145 -5.64 -7.34 26.70
C ASP A 145 -7.09 -6.87 26.78
N HIS A 146 -8.03 -7.73 26.40
CA HIS A 146 -9.46 -7.41 26.28
C HIS A 146 -9.70 -6.13 25.45
N GLY A 147 -8.93 -5.97 24.36
CA GLY A 147 -8.98 -4.80 23.48
C GLY A 147 -8.25 -3.55 23.99
N LYS A 148 -7.71 -3.57 25.22
CA LYS A 148 -6.92 -2.45 25.77
C LYS A 148 -5.44 -2.62 25.47
N TYR A 149 -4.77 -1.55 25.08
CA TYR A 149 -3.32 -1.57 24.82
C TYR A 149 -2.53 -1.86 26.09
N VAL A 150 -1.65 -2.86 26.02
CA VAL A 150 -0.73 -3.25 27.10
C VAL A 150 0.67 -2.71 26.84
N GLY A 151 1.16 -2.86 25.62
CA GLY A 151 2.52 -2.49 25.27
C GLY A 151 2.90 -2.91 23.85
N GLU A 152 4.15 -2.68 23.50
CA GLU A 152 4.68 -2.95 22.17
C GLU A 152 6.11 -3.49 22.22
N ILE A 153 6.51 -4.15 21.14
CA ILE A 153 7.86 -4.67 20.95
C ILE A 153 8.29 -4.49 19.49
N ASN A 154 9.58 -4.27 19.25
CA ASN A 154 10.15 -4.40 17.92
C ASN A 154 10.26 -5.89 17.58
N ILE A 155 9.35 -6.36 16.72
CA ILE A 155 9.20 -7.80 16.47
C ILE A 155 10.39 -8.38 15.73
N GLU A 156 10.99 -7.63 14.81
CA GLU A 156 12.18 -8.09 14.07
C GLU A 156 13.37 -8.31 15.01
N SER A 157 13.60 -7.36 15.93
CA SER A 157 14.65 -7.47 16.95
C SER A 157 14.38 -8.63 17.90
N PHE A 158 13.12 -8.82 18.32
CA PHE A 158 12.74 -9.96 19.15
C PHE A 158 13.02 -11.29 18.45
N PHE A 159 12.63 -11.45 17.18
CA PHE A 159 12.91 -12.68 16.43
C PHE A 159 14.42 -12.95 16.31
N LYS A 160 15.23 -11.91 16.09
CA LYS A 160 16.69 -12.04 16.07
C LYS A 160 17.25 -12.58 17.39
N THR A 161 16.71 -12.15 18.54
CA THR A 161 17.13 -12.69 19.86
C THR A 161 16.80 -14.17 20.03
N GLN A 162 15.75 -14.65 19.36
CA GLN A 162 15.35 -16.06 19.36
C GLN A 162 16.07 -16.88 18.27
N GLY A 163 17.07 -16.29 17.57
CA GLY A 163 17.78 -16.95 16.48
C GLY A 163 16.94 -17.16 15.22
N GLN A 164 15.83 -16.45 15.08
CA GLN A 164 14.91 -16.57 13.95
C GLN A 164 14.93 -15.31 13.08
N ARG A 165 14.52 -15.46 11.81
CA ARG A 165 14.30 -14.34 10.91
C ARG A 165 12.82 -14.04 10.84
N PHE A 166 12.48 -12.76 10.97
CA PHE A 166 11.12 -12.28 10.75
C PHE A 166 11.00 -11.77 9.31
N SER A 167 10.04 -12.31 8.56
CA SER A 167 9.62 -11.71 7.29
C SER A 167 8.10 -11.50 7.25
N GLU A 168 7.65 -10.52 6.49
CA GLU A 168 6.19 -10.28 6.32
C GLU A 168 5.46 -11.44 5.64
N ARG A 169 6.18 -12.35 4.98
CA ARG A 169 5.58 -13.58 4.42
C ARG A 169 5.29 -14.59 5.51
N ASP A 170 6.13 -14.65 6.54
CA ASP A 170 6.03 -15.58 7.68
C ASP A 170 4.77 -15.34 8.52
N ILE A 171 4.26 -14.10 8.51
CA ILE A 171 3.01 -13.71 9.16
C ILE A 171 1.79 -14.47 8.60
N ARG A 172 1.82 -14.84 7.31
CA ARG A 172 0.68 -15.49 6.64
C ARG A 172 0.53 -16.97 7.00
N ASP A 173 1.64 -17.60 7.38
CA ASP A 173 1.70 -19.02 7.75
C ASP A 173 1.78 -19.20 9.28
N GLY A 174 1.18 -18.25 10.03
CA GLY A 174 1.40 -17.95 11.45
C GLY A 174 1.32 -19.12 12.46
N ALA A 175 0.81 -20.29 12.06
CA ALA A 175 0.82 -21.49 12.89
C ALA A 175 2.24 -21.92 13.30
N GLN A 176 3.24 -21.76 12.42
CA GLN A 176 4.61 -22.20 12.69
C GLN A 176 5.36 -21.34 13.73
N TYR A 177 4.92 -20.11 13.95
CA TYR A 177 5.55 -19.14 14.86
C TYR A 177 4.75 -18.87 16.14
N ASN A 178 3.71 -19.67 16.39
CA ASN A 178 2.81 -19.49 17.52
C ASN A 178 3.55 -19.45 18.87
N SER A 179 4.54 -20.33 19.07
CA SER A 179 5.38 -20.35 20.28
C SER A 179 6.19 -19.06 20.45
N VAL A 180 6.74 -18.51 19.36
CA VAL A 180 7.55 -17.28 19.38
C VAL A 180 6.68 -16.06 19.64
N PHE A 181 5.48 -16.01 19.06
CA PHE A 181 4.53 -14.93 19.34
C PHE A 181 4.01 -14.97 20.77
N SER A 182 3.80 -16.17 21.35
CA SER A 182 3.47 -16.32 22.77
C SER A 182 4.60 -15.76 23.66
N LEU A 183 5.86 -16.11 23.37
CA LEU A 183 7.02 -15.55 24.09
C LEU A 183 7.13 -14.03 23.94
N ALA A 184 6.82 -13.49 22.75
CA ALA A 184 6.80 -12.04 22.53
C ALA A 184 5.71 -11.36 23.39
N ALA A 185 4.51 -11.95 23.47
CA ALA A 185 3.44 -11.46 24.31
C ALA A 185 3.81 -11.49 25.81
N GLU A 186 4.41 -12.59 26.28
CA GLU A 186 4.93 -12.69 27.66
C GLU A 186 6.05 -11.69 27.95
N SER A 187 6.92 -11.43 26.96
CA SER A 187 7.94 -10.40 27.06
C SER A 187 7.33 -9.01 27.21
N ILE A 188 6.27 -8.67 26.47
CA ILE A 188 5.56 -7.39 26.62
C ILE A 188 4.88 -7.30 27.99
N LEU A 189 4.23 -8.37 28.46
CA LEU A 189 3.58 -8.39 29.77
C LEU A 189 4.58 -8.17 30.90
N SER A 190 5.71 -8.88 30.86
CA SER A 190 6.79 -8.77 31.86
C SER A 190 7.58 -7.46 31.78
N SER A 191 7.62 -6.82 30.60
CA SER A 191 8.34 -5.55 30.38
C SER A 191 7.44 -4.31 30.38
N SER A 192 6.15 -4.45 30.74
CA SER A 192 5.17 -3.35 30.78
C SER A 192 5.49 -2.33 31.89
N GLN A 193 6.61 -1.64 31.72
CA GLN A 193 6.94 -0.45 32.46
C GLN A 193 6.05 0.68 31.96
N THR A 194 5.43 1.37 32.91
CA THR A 194 4.74 2.64 32.65
C THR A 194 5.70 3.63 31.96
N PRO A 195 5.19 4.57 31.14
CA PRO A 195 6.02 5.60 30.52
C PRO A 195 6.93 6.31 31.52
N GLU A 196 6.43 6.56 32.74
CA GLU A 196 7.17 7.17 33.84
C GLU A 196 8.35 6.30 34.32
N GLN A 197 8.17 4.98 34.40
CA GLN A 197 9.24 4.04 34.74
C GLN A 197 10.29 3.93 33.63
N LYS A 198 9.89 4.05 32.36
CA LYS A 198 10.82 4.10 31.23
C LYS A 198 11.66 5.37 31.26
N ILE A 199 11.03 6.52 31.49
CA ILE A 199 11.72 7.81 31.62
C ILE A 199 12.75 7.77 32.77
N ASP A 200 12.35 7.25 33.93
CA ASP A 200 13.25 7.10 35.09
C ASP A 200 14.42 6.16 34.77
N SER A 201 14.16 5.04 34.09
CA SER A 201 15.19 4.10 33.66
C SER A 201 16.18 4.72 32.65
N ILE A 202 15.68 5.46 31.66
CA ILE A 202 16.50 6.17 30.65
C ILE A 202 17.36 7.25 31.33
N SER A 203 16.75 8.04 32.22
CA SER A 203 17.45 9.08 32.98
C SER A 203 18.60 8.50 33.81
N LYS A 204 18.36 7.39 34.53
CA LYS A 204 19.40 6.69 35.31
C LYS A 204 20.46 6.04 34.44
N LEU A 205 20.06 5.42 33.33
CA LEU A 205 20.96 4.69 32.44
C LEU A 205 21.98 5.62 31.79
N TYR A 206 21.52 6.74 31.22
CA TYR A 206 22.39 7.70 30.53
C TYR A 206 22.90 8.83 31.43
N ARG A 207 22.46 8.88 32.69
CA ARG A 207 22.77 9.96 33.66
C ARG A 207 22.37 11.33 33.12
N ILE A 208 21.24 11.40 32.45
CA ILE A 208 20.70 12.62 31.83
C ILE A 208 19.49 13.14 32.62
N PRO A 209 19.17 14.44 32.49
CA PRO A 209 17.96 15.01 33.09
C PRO A 209 16.69 14.26 32.67
N VAL A 210 15.69 14.23 33.55
CA VAL A 210 14.38 13.58 33.30
C VAL A 210 13.69 14.14 32.05
N LEU A 211 13.86 15.44 31.79
CA LEU A 211 13.33 16.09 30.59
C LEU A 211 13.95 15.52 29.30
N ASP A 212 15.28 15.34 29.28
CA ASP A 212 16.00 14.79 28.14
C ASP A 212 15.64 13.31 27.93
N ALA A 213 15.49 12.56 29.03
CA ALA A 213 15.00 11.19 29.00
C ALA A 213 13.59 11.08 28.41
N ARG A 214 12.71 12.06 28.71
CA ARG A 214 11.35 12.13 28.16
C ARG A 214 11.34 12.47 26.67
N ILE A 215 12.24 13.34 26.21
CA ILE A 215 12.43 13.62 24.78
C ILE A 215 12.83 12.34 24.04
N ILE A 216 13.78 11.58 24.59
CA ILE A 216 14.26 10.32 24.00
C ILE A 216 13.15 9.27 23.96
N GLU A 217 12.41 9.08 25.06
CA GLU A 217 11.29 8.14 25.11
C GLU A 217 10.23 8.45 24.05
N MET A 218 9.85 9.72 23.91
CA MET A 218 8.88 10.16 22.91
C MET A 218 9.37 9.95 21.47
N ALA A 219 10.66 10.16 21.23
CA ALA A 219 11.28 9.93 19.92
C ALA A 219 11.37 8.43 19.58
N GLU A 220 11.70 7.56 20.55
CA GLU A 220 11.69 6.10 20.38
C GLU A 220 10.26 5.54 20.19
N SER A 221 9.26 6.22 20.75
CA SER A 221 7.84 6.01 20.47
C SER A 221 7.40 6.50 19.07
N GLY A 222 8.29 7.13 18.30
CA GLY A 222 8.08 7.53 16.91
C GLY A 222 7.54 8.95 16.72
N ILE A 223 7.53 9.76 17.77
CA ILE A 223 7.11 11.16 17.68
C ILE A 223 8.25 12.00 17.09
N GLY A 224 7.96 12.80 16.06
CA GLY A 224 8.95 13.70 15.46
C GLY A 224 9.36 14.86 16.37
N SER A 225 10.53 15.45 16.13
CA SER A 225 11.14 16.47 17.01
C SER A 225 10.30 17.75 17.17
N LEU A 226 9.64 18.22 16.12
CA LEU A 226 8.77 19.40 16.19
C LEU A 226 7.53 19.16 17.08
N PRO A 227 6.77 18.07 16.89
CA PRO A 227 5.70 17.69 17.82
C PRO A 227 6.16 17.52 19.28
N ILE A 228 7.37 17.00 19.53
CA ILE A 228 7.93 16.90 20.89
C ILE A 228 8.12 18.28 21.50
N SER A 229 8.75 19.21 20.76
CA SER A 229 8.98 20.60 21.19
C SER A 229 7.67 21.29 21.59
N LEU A 230 6.64 21.17 20.75
CA LEU A 230 5.32 21.75 21.02
C LEU A 230 4.62 21.09 22.22
N LYS A 231 4.75 19.75 22.37
CA LYS A 231 4.05 19.00 23.42
C LYS A 231 4.68 19.19 24.80
N LEU A 232 6.00 19.41 24.87
CA LEU A 232 6.72 19.63 26.11
C LEU A 232 6.94 21.11 26.43
N ASP A 233 6.50 22.02 25.55
CA ASP A 233 6.72 23.47 25.64
C ASP A 233 8.20 23.84 25.83
N ILE A 234 9.05 23.27 24.98
CA ILE A 234 10.51 23.48 25.00
C ILE A 234 11.04 23.91 23.63
N PRO A 235 12.13 24.69 23.57
CA PRO A 235 12.72 25.12 22.29
C PRO A 235 13.08 23.95 21.38
N TYR A 236 12.77 24.08 20.09
CA TYR A 236 13.06 23.04 19.09
C TYR A 236 14.54 22.66 19.02
N ASP A 237 15.44 23.66 19.15
CA ASP A 237 16.88 23.44 19.13
C ASP A 237 17.33 22.53 20.28
N LYS A 238 16.69 22.64 21.46
CA LYS A 238 16.97 21.77 22.61
C LYS A 238 16.58 20.32 22.32
N VAL A 239 15.43 20.10 21.67
CA VAL A 239 14.98 18.77 21.28
C VAL A 239 15.96 18.14 20.28
N ARG A 240 16.43 18.91 19.30
CA ARG A 240 17.43 18.45 18.33
C ARG A 240 18.76 18.10 18.99
N GLU A 241 19.28 18.97 19.85
CA GLU A 241 20.53 18.75 20.58
C GLU A 241 20.51 17.41 21.34
N VAL A 242 19.42 17.13 22.07
CA VAL A 242 19.27 15.89 22.84
C VAL A 242 19.28 14.67 21.92
N LEU A 243 18.58 14.72 20.79
CA LEU A 243 18.48 13.59 19.86
C LEU A 243 19.77 13.37 19.05
N GLU A 244 20.50 14.43 18.72
CA GLU A 244 21.79 14.36 18.01
C GLU A 244 22.91 13.80 18.89
N ASN A 245 22.84 14.02 20.21
CA ASN A 245 23.79 13.48 21.18
C ASN A 245 23.49 12.02 21.59
N LEU A 246 22.31 11.48 21.22
CA LEU A 246 21.88 10.13 21.58
C LEU A 246 22.87 9.01 21.15
N PRO A 247 23.47 9.03 19.95
CA PRO A 247 24.46 8.01 19.55
C PRO A 247 25.69 7.98 20.44
N GLN A 248 26.17 9.14 20.91
CA GLN A 248 27.33 9.25 21.80
C GLN A 248 26.99 8.74 23.21
N LEU A 249 25.77 8.99 23.68
CA LEU A 249 25.28 8.44 24.95
C LEU A 249 25.23 6.91 24.90
N LYS A 250 24.78 6.34 23.77
CA LYS A 250 24.72 4.88 23.57
C LYS A 250 26.11 4.24 23.60
N SER A 251 27.10 4.83 22.92
CA SER A 251 28.47 4.28 22.90
C SER A 251 29.14 4.31 24.28
N GLN A 252 28.94 5.36 25.08
CA GLN A 252 29.49 5.45 26.44
C GLN A 252 28.93 4.36 27.38
N THR A 253 27.64 4.01 27.25
CA THR A 253 27.05 2.90 28.02
C THR A 253 27.58 1.53 27.62
N GLU A 254 27.90 1.33 26.34
CA GLU A 254 28.44 0.05 25.85
C GLU A 254 29.89 -0.18 26.34
N GLU A 255 30.73 0.85 26.33
CA GLU A 255 32.08 0.80 26.89
C GLU A 255 32.06 0.51 28.39
N GLN A 256 31.15 1.13 29.15
CA GLN A 256 31.01 0.88 30.59
C GLN A 256 30.53 -0.55 30.91
N ARG A 257 29.72 -1.16 30.05
CA ARG A 257 29.34 -2.57 30.16
C ARG A 257 30.51 -3.51 29.86
N TYR A 258 31.35 -3.15 28.89
CA TYR A 258 32.54 -3.94 28.54
C TYR A 258 33.56 -3.96 29.69
N VAL A 259 33.83 -2.81 30.30
CA VAL A 259 34.77 -2.69 31.44
C VAL A 259 34.30 -3.46 32.68
N LYS A 260 32.99 -3.47 32.97
CA LYS A 260 32.44 -4.26 34.10
C LYS A 260 32.54 -5.77 33.88
N ASN A 261 32.46 -6.24 32.63
CA ASN A 261 32.54 -7.67 32.31
C ASN A 261 33.98 -8.18 32.15
N SER A 262 34.95 -7.32 31.81
CA SER A 262 36.37 -7.68 31.75
C SER A 262 37.06 -7.76 33.13
N GLY A 263 36.41 -7.30 34.20
CA GLY A 263 36.95 -7.34 35.58
C GLY A 263 36.92 -8.72 36.27
N TYR A 264 36.34 -9.76 35.67
CA TYR A 264 36.22 -11.11 36.24
C TYR A 264 37.21 -12.13 35.62
N ARG A 265 38.37 -11.69 35.16
CA ARG A 265 39.47 -12.59 34.73
C ARG A 265 40.82 -12.13 35.28
N THR A 266 40.96 -12.12 36.60
CA THR A 266 42.25 -12.32 37.27
C THR A 266 42.01 -12.84 38.69
N ARG A 267 41.96 -14.16 38.82
CA ARG A 267 42.76 -14.96 39.76
C ARG A 267 42.56 -16.44 39.46
#